data_AF-A0A813Q133-F1
#
_entry.id   AF-A0A813Q133-F1
#
_cell.length_a   1.000
_cell.length_b   1.000
_cell.length_c   1.000
_cell.angle_alpha   90.00
_cell.angle_beta   90.00
_cell.angle_gamma   90.00
#
_symmetry.space_group_name_H-M   'P 1'
#
loop_
_entity.id
_entity.type
_entity.pdbx_description
1 polymer ?
#
loop_
_entity_poly.entity_id
_entity_poly.type
_entity_poly.pdbx_seq_one_letter_code
_entity_poly.pdbx_strand_id
1 'polypeptide(L)'
;MYSKDQSSKGIVGTTAKSALLSLISEGNKFPDNYFWDEEKERLKFDENGKIRNINRGRAILILMSAMISRGLITTLLIKPIKFRLLRGEIPSHMKINLKILATIMCFIVRKVNNNTEIPLDFPWEWQSSLFNDLRMKPIYKNSDVIFTIDKCKKLFIAWANEYINRLDETAGLTR
;
A
#
# COMPACT_ATOMS: atom_id res chain seq x y z
N MET A 1 -20.94 8.44 17.67
CA MET A 1 -20.46 9.79 17.31
C MET A 1 -18.95 9.79 17.54
N TYR A 2 -18.14 9.52 16.51
CA TYR A 2 -16.68 9.54 16.63
C TYR A 2 -16.20 11.00 16.61
N SER A 3 -15.50 11.42 17.66
CA SER A 3 -14.93 12.77 17.78
C SER A 3 -13.93 13.04 16.65
N LYS A 4 -14.08 14.18 15.95
CA LYS A 4 -13.16 14.66 14.90
C LYS A 4 -11.69 14.67 15.36
N ASP A 5 -11.44 14.84 16.66
CA ASP A 5 -10.09 14.94 17.25
C ASP A 5 -9.30 13.63 17.33
N GLN A 6 -9.94 12.46 17.21
CA GLN A 6 -9.20 11.20 17.25
C GLN A 6 -8.53 10.86 15.91
N SER A 7 -9.01 11.42 14.79
CA SER A 7 -8.46 11.13 13.45
C SER A 7 -7.11 11.82 13.18
N SER A 8 -6.75 12.85 13.95
CA SER A 8 -5.48 13.57 13.83
C SER A 8 -4.34 12.91 14.63
N LYS A 9 -4.67 12.06 15.61
CA LYS A 9 -3.70 11.42 16.51
C LYS A 9 -3.63 9.91 16.25
N GLY A 10 -2.46 9.42 15.80
CA GLY A 10 -2.19 8.01 15.55
C GLY A 10 -1.10 7.81 14.49
N ILE A 11 -0.74 6.55 14.18
CA ILE A 11 0.22 6.21 13.11
C ILE A 11 -0.28 6.72 11.74
N VAL A 12 -1.60 6.82 11.59
CA VAL A 12 -2.30 7.38 10.42
C VAL A 12 -2.76 8.82 10.66
N GLY A 13 -2.26 9.49 11.70
CA GLY A 13 -2.62 10.86 12.01
C GLY A 13 -2.12 11.81 10.94
N THR A 14 -2.91 12.85 10.64
CA THR A 14 -2.56 13.92 9.71
C THR A 14 -2.02 15.14 10.46
N THR A 15 -1.03 14.93 11.35
CA THR A 15 -0.36 16.03 12.07
C THR A 15 0.99 16.34 11.44
N ALA A 16 1.57 17.51 11.75
CA ALA A 16 2.89 17.90 11.24
C ALA A 16 4.02 16.92 11.62
N LYS A 17 3.82 16.09 12.66
CA LYS A 17 4.73 15.02 13.09
C LYS A 17 4.39 13.65 12.50
N SER A 18 3.49 13.60 11.53
CA SER A 18 3.07 12.34 10.90
C SER A 18 4.21 11.72 10.11
N ALA A 19 4.47 10.44 10.38
CA ALA A 19 5.38 9.64 9.55
C ALA A 19 4.90 9.60 8.08
N LEU A 20 3.59 9.71 7.83
CA LEU A 20 3.01 9.72 6.49
C LEU A 20 3.20 11.07 5.78
N LEU A 21 3.24 12.18 6.51
CA LEU A 21 3.62 13.47 5.93
C LEU A 21 5.08 13.44 5.45
N SER A 22 5.97 12.85 6.25
CA SER A 22 7.37 12.64 5.87
C SER A 22 7.49 11.73 4.63
N LEU A 23 6.57 10.79 4.45
CA LEU A 23 6.56 9.89 3.29
C LEU A 23 6.25 10.59 1.96
N ILE A 24 5.45 11.66 1.98
CA ILE A 24 5.05 12.39 0.77
C ILE A 24 5.76 13.73 0.61
N SER A 25 6.64 14.10 1.54
CA SER A 25 7.43 15.33 1.46
C SER A 25 8.69 15.14 0.62
N GLU A 26 9.06 16.18 -0.14
CA GLU A 26 10.28 16.17 -0.96
C GLU A 26 11.55 16.28 -0.10
N GLY A 27 12.68 15.86 -0.67
CA GLY A 27 13.99 16.00 -0.03
C GLY A 27 14.31 14.94 1.03
N ASN A 28 13.38 14.01 1.28
CA ASN A 28 13.59 12.91 2.20
C ASN A 28 14.38 11.77 1.56
N LYS A 29 15.32 11.22 2.33
CA LYS A 29 16.06 10.00 2.00
C LYS A 29 15.51 8.86 2.85
N PHE A 30 15.13 7.76 2.19
CA PHE A 30 14.60 6.58 2.85
C PHE A 30 15.70 5.53 3.06
N PRO A 31 15.51 4.59 4.00
CA PRO A 31 16.41 3.45 4.13
C PRO A 31 16.58 2.70 2.81
N ASP A 32 17.76 2.12 2.61
CA ASP A 32 18.02 1.27 1.45
C ASP A 32 17.00 0.13 1.42
N ASN A 33 16.45 -0.16 0.23
CA ASN A 33 15.39 -1.14 -0.01
C ASN A 33 14.03 -0.83 0.64
N TYR A 34 13.77 0.43 1.03
CA TYR A 34 12.44 0.82 1.53
C TYR A 34 11.35 0.75 0.45
N PHE A 35 11.70 1.16 -0.76
CA PHE A 35 10.82 1.10 -1.93
C PHE A 35 11.10 -0.15 -2.76
N TRP A 36 10.07 -0.69 -3.38
CA TRP A 36 10.24 -1.75 -4.38
C TRP A 36 10.67 -1.17 -5.72
N ASP A 37 11.17 -2.02 -6.61
CA ASP A 37 11.74 -1.58 -7.87
C ASP A 37 10.71 -0.90 -8.77
N GLU A 38 9.48 -1.41 -8.82
CA GLU A 38 8.38 -0.78 -9.57
C GLU A 38 7.95 0.57 -8.97
N GLU A 39 8.14 0.75 -7.66
CA GLU A 39 7.92 2.04 -7.00
C GLU A 39 9.04 3.01 -7.35
N LYS A 40 10.30 2.53 -7.32
CA LYS A 40 11.47 3.32 -7.66
C LYS A 40 11.42 3.85 -9.09
N GLU A 41 10.97 3.03 -10.04
CA GLU A 41 10.78 3.45 -11.45
C GLU A 41 9.79 4.61 -11.60
N ARG A 42 8.79 4.68 -10.72
CA ARG A 42 7.71 5.68 -10.79
C ARG A 42 8.02 6.93 -9.97
N LEU A 43 8.86 6.79 -8.95
CA LEU A 43 9.35 7.87 -8.11
C LEU A 43 10.56 8.52 -8.79
N LYS A 44 10.72 9.83 -8.57
CA LYS A 44 11.91 10.56 -9.03
C LYS A 44 12.83 10.76 -7.84
N PHE A 45 14.07 10.35 -7.99
CA PHE A 45 15.13 10.58 -7.01
C PHE A 45 16.18 11.52 -7.58
N ASP A 46 16.78 12.33 -6.72
CA ASP A 46 18.00 13.08 -7.07
C ASP A 46 19.26 12.23 -6.90
N GLU A 47 20.41 12.79 -7.26
CA GLU A 47 21.73 12.15 -7.21
C GLU A 47 22.12 11.68 -5.79
N ASN A 48 21.48 12.24 -4.75
CA ASN A 48 21.72 11.87 -3.35
C ASN A 48 20.72 10.82 -2.83
N GLY A 49 19.83 10.33 -3.70
CA GLY A 49 18.78 9.37 -3.36
C GLY A 49 17.58 9.98 -2.63
N LYS A 50 17.39 11.31 -2.70
CA LYS A 50 16.23 11.98 -2.11
C LYS A 50 15.09 12.07 -3.09
N ILE A 51 13.86 11.91 -2.61
CA ILE A 51 12.68 12.01 -3.47
C ILE A 51 12.45 13.44 -3.94
N ARG A 52 12.12 13.61 -5.22
CA ARG A 52 11.79 14.89 -5.88
C ARG A 52 10.50 14.80 -6.68
N ASN A 53 9.90 15.95 -6.97
CA ASN A 53 8.72 16.08 -7.83
C ASN A 53 7.57 15.16 -7.39
N ILE A 54 7.24 15.19 -6.09
CA ILE A 54 6.08 14.46 -5.58
C ILE A 54 4.82 15.15 -6.08
N ASN A 55 4.17 14.51 -7.06
CA ASN A 55 2.83 14.88 -7.47
C ASN A 55 1.80 14.00 -6.76
N ARG A 56 0.53 14.37 -6.90
CA ARG A 56 -0.58 13.68 -6.23
C ARG A 56 -0.62 12.18 -6.51
N GLY A 57 -0.40 11.76 -7.76
CA GLY A 57 -0.37 10.35 -8.14
C GLY A 57 0.74 9.56 -7.44
N ARG A 58 1.95 10.14 -7.34
CA ARG A 58 3.08 9.54 -6.61
C ARG A 58 2.83 9.49 -5.11
N ALA A 59 2.23 10.54 -4.54
CA ALA A 59 1.86 10.55 -3.13
C ALA A 59 0.84 9.44 -2.80
N ILE A 60 -0.18 9.24 -3.66
CA ILE A 60 -1.14 8.13 -3.52
C ILE A 60 -0.43 6.78 -3.58
N LEU A 61 0.48 6.60 -4.54
CA LEU A 61 1.26 5.36 -4.69
C LEU A 61 2.07 5.06 -3.42
N ILE A 62 2.82 6.04 -2.90
CA ILE A 62 3.61 5.87 -1.66
C ILE A 62 2.71 5.54 -0.48
N LEU A 63 1.58 6.23 -0.34
CA LEU A 63 0.63 6.04 0.76
C LEU A 63 0.05 4.62 0.74
N MET A 64 -0.46 4.19 -0.41
CA MET A 64 -1.05 2.87 -0.62
C MET A 64 -0.03 1.76 -0.32
N SER A 65 1.19 1.94 -0.81
CA SER A 65 2.27 0.99 -0.60
C SER A 65 2.75 0.92 0.85
N ALA A 66 2.86 2.05 1.54
CA ALA A 66 3.28 2.07 2.93
C ALA A 66 2.23 1.46 3.86
N MET A 67 0.96 1.84 3.67
CA MET A 67 -0.11 1.47 4.58
C MET A 67 -0.70 0.09 4.28
N ILE A 68 -1.07 -0.16 3.03
CA ILE A 68 -1.80 -1.38 2.68
C ILE A 68 -0.83 -2.51 2.41
N SER A 69 0.14 -2.28 1.55
CA SER A 69 1.10 -3.33 1.17
C SER A 69 2.04 -3.73 2.32
N ARG A 70 2.79 -2.76 2.85
CA ARG A 70 3.77 -3.02 3.92
C ARG A 70 3.10 -3.12 5.29
N GLY A 71 2.27 -2.15 5.65
CA GLY A 71 1.59 -2.13 6.94
C GLY A 71 0.62 -3.29 7.15
N LEU A 72 -0.35 -3.47 6.24
CA LEU A 72 -1.43 -4.44 6.40
C LEU A 72 -1.05 -5.83 5.87
N ILE A 73 -0.72 -5.95 4.58
CA ILE A 73 -0.58 -7.26 3.93
C ILE A 73 0.67 -8.00 4.43
N THR A 74 1.83 -7.33 4.46
CA THR A 74 3.07 -7.99 4.90
C THR A 74 3.00 -8.40 6.37
N THR A 75 2.56 -7.47 7.23
CA THR A 75 2.55 -7.68 8.67
C THR A 75 1.50 -8.70 9.09
N LEU A 76 0.25 -8.53 8.62
CA LEU A 76 -0.88 -9.30 9.11
C LEU A 76 -1.07 -10.63 8.38
N LEU A 77 -0.79 -10.68 7.07
CA LEU A 77 -1.15 -11.83 6.24
C LEU A 77 0.05 -12.67 5.85
N ILE A 78 1.16 -12.04 5.44
CA ILE A 78 2.34 -12.77 4.95
C ILE A 78 3.23 -13.25 6.11
N LYS A 79 3.47 -12.40 7.12
CA LYS A 79 4.41 -12.70 8.21
C LYS A 79 3.80 -12.59 9.62
N PRO A 80 2.58 -13.11 9.88
CA PRO A 80 1.90 -12.91 11.17
C PRO A 80 2.69 -13.41 12.38
N ILE A 81 3.46 -14.50 12.23
CA ILE A 81 4.32 -15.02 13.31
C ILE A 81 5.52 -14.10 13.57
N LYS A 82 6.17 -13.59 12.51
CA LYS A 82 7.31 -12.66 12.63
C LYS A 82 6.94 -11.41 13.42
N PHE A 83 5.71 -10.94 13.24
CA PHE A 83 5.15 -9.78 13.94
C PHE A 83 4.38 -10.13 15.21
N ARG A 84 4.48 -11.38 15.70
CA ARG A 84 3.89 -11.86 16.96
C ARG A 84 2.36 -11.72 17.06
N LEU A 85 1.68 -11.68 15.91
CA LEU A 85 0.22 -11.61 15.83
C LEU A 85 -0.43 -12.97 16.06
N LEU A 86 0.28 -14.03 15.68
CA LEU A 86 -0.08 -15.42 15.95
C LEU A 86 1.06 -16.08 16.72
N ARG A 87 0.70 -17.02 17.60
CA ARG A 87 1.65 -17.86 18.35
C ARG A 87 1.51 -19.30 17.88
N GLY A 88 2.64 -20.00 17.77
CA GLY A 88 2.66 -21.40 17.34
C GLY A 88 2.59 -21.58 15.83
N GLU A 89 2.48 -22.83 15.41
CA GLU A 89 2.42 -23.18 13.99
C GLU A 89 1.03 -22.92 13.41
N ILE A 90 0.98 -22.27 12.23
CA ILE A 90 -0.28 -22.06 11.50
C ILE A 90 -0.63 -23.36 10.74
N PRO A 91 -1.85 -23.89 10.91
CA PRO A 91 -2.32 -25.04 10.13
C PRO A 91 -2.21 -24.83 8.62
N SER A 92 -1.96 -25.90 7.87
CA SER A 92 -1.75 -25.84 6.41
C SER A 92 -2.91 -25.18 5.65
N HIS A 93 -4.16 -25.51 5.99
CA HIS A 93 -5.34 -24.91 5.38
C HIS A 93 -5.44 -23.40 5.65
N MET A 94 -5.10 -22.95 6.86
CA MET A 94 -5.05 -21.52 7.19
C MET A 94 -3.94 -20.79 6.44
N LYS A 95 -2.75 -21.40 6.31
CA LYS A 95 -1.65 -20.85 5.51
C LYS A 95 -2.09 -20.61 4.05
N ILE A 96 -2.82 -21.56 3.46
CA ILE A 96 -3.35 -21.44 2.10
C ILE A 96 -4.36 -20.29 2.02
N ASN A 97 -5.32 -20.20 2.95
CA ASN A 97 -6.33 -19.14 2.94
C ASN A 97 -5.71 -17.75 3.10
N LEU A 98 -4.76 -17.60 4.02
CA LEU A 98 -4.00 -16.36 4.19
C LEU A 98 -3.23 -15.99 2.92
N LYS A 99 -2.63 -16.98 2.25
CA LYS A 99 -1.92 -16.78 1.00
C LYS A 99 -2.85 -16.33 -0.12
N ILE A 100 -4.03 -16.92 -0.27
CA ILE A 100 -5.06 -16.48 -1.24
C ILE A 100 -5.46 -15.03 -0.95
N LEU A 101 -5.81 -14.74 0.30
CA LEU A 101 -6.25 -13.41 0.71
C LEU A 101 -5.16 -12.34 0.48
N ALA A 102 -3.92 -12.61 0.90
CA ALA A 102 -2.79 -11.73 0.65
C ALA A 102 -2.59 -11.50 -0.85
N THR A 103 -2.70 -12.55 -1.67
CA THR A 103 -2.52 -12.46 -3.11
C THR A 103 -3.61 -11.61 -3.78
N ILE A 104 -4.88 -11.74 -3.34
CA ILE A 104 -5.98 -10.90 -3.84
C ILE A 104 -5.80 -9.44 -3.42
N MET A 105 -5.45 -9.19 -2.16
CA MET A 105 -5.24 -7.82 -1.67
C MET A 105 -4.07 -7.14 -2.37
N CYS A 106 -2.95 -7.85 -2.60
CA CYS A 106 -1.84 -7.32 -3.37
C CYS A 106 -2.25 -7.02 -4.81
N PHE A 107 -3.04 -7.90 -5.44
CA PHE A 107 -3.57 -7.66 -6.78
C PHE A 107 -4.41 -6.38 -6.85
N ILE A 108 -5.29 -6.16 -5.87
CA ILE A 108 -6.06 -4.91 -5.75
C ILE A 108 -5.12 -3.71 -5.68
N VAL A 109 -4.13 -3.72 -4.78
CA VAL A 109 -3.18 -2.60 -4.64
C VAL A 109 -2.40 -2.36 -5.94
N ARG A 110 -1.94 -3.42 -6.62
CA ARG A 110 -1.25 -3.34 -7.93
C ARG A 110 -2.15 -2.69 -9.00
N LYS A 111 -3.46 -3.02 -9.03
CA LYS A 111 -4.46 -2.42 -9.93
C LYS A 111 -4.89 -1.00 -9.57
N VAL A 112 -4.78 -0.62 -8.30
CA VAL A 112 -5.00 0.78 -7.87
C VAL A 112 -3.80 1.63 -8.28
N ASN A 113 -2.59 1.13 -8.03
CA ASN A 113 -1.36 1.83 -8.36
C ASN A 113 -1.10 1.85 -9.86
N ASN A 114 -1.64 0.91 -10.64
CA ASN A 114 -1.48 0.88 -12.09
C ASN A 114 -2.77 1.27 -12.84
N ASN A 115 -2.65 2.21 -13.77
CA ASN A 115 -3.75 2.56 -14.66
C ASN A 115 -3.88 1.62 -15.86
N THR A 116 -2.93 0.72 -16.08
CA THR A 116 -3.00 -0.27 -17.15
C THR A 116 -3.73 -1.54 -16.72
N GLU A 117 -4.24 -2.29 -17.69
CA GLU A 117 -4.89 -3.58 -17.43
C GLU A 117 -3.93 -4.63 -16.89
N ILE A 118 -2.64 -4.47 -17.11
CA ILE A 118 -1.61 -5.38 -16.61
C ILE A 118 -1.20 -4.93 -15.21
N PRO A 119 -1.46 -5.69 -14.14
CA PRO A 119 -0.95 -5.33 -12.82
C PRO A 119 0.60 -5.34 -12.83
N LEU A 120 1.22 -4.39 -12.12
CA LEU A 120 2.69 -4.36 -11.87
C LEU A 120 3.20 -5.71 -11.38
N ASP A 121 4.45 -6.11 -11.51
CA ASP A 121 4.86 -7.40 -10.92
C ASP A 121 4.78 -7.43 -9.38
N PHE A 122 4.83 -8.64 -8.80
CA PHE A 122 4.99 -8.76 -7.35
C PHE A 122 6.45 -8.46 -7.00
N PRO A 123 6.70 -7.67 -5.93
CA PRO A 123 8.04 -7.53 -5.37
C PRO A 123 8.66 -8.90 -5.11
N TRP A 124 9.93 -9.07 -5.45
CA TRP A 124 10.62 -10.36 -5.37
C TRP A 124 10.56 -10.96 -3.96
N GLU A 125 10.53 -10.12 -2.92
CA GLU A 125 10.42 -10.53 -1.51
C GLU A 125 9.11 -11.26 -1.19
N TRP A 126 8.10 -11.09 -2.04
CA TRP A 126 6.76 -11.65 -1.87
C TRP A 126 6.47 -12.84 -2.76
N GLN A 127 7.28 -13.08 -3.80
CA GLN A 127 7.00 -14.12 -4.78
C GLN A 127 6.91 -15.52 -4.17
N SER A 128 7.71 -15.83 -3.15
CA SER A 128 7.61 -17.11 -2.42
C SER A 128 6.34 -17.20 -1.54
N SER A 129 5.86 -16.04 -1.09
CA SER A 129 4.75 -15.92 -0.14
C SER A 129 3.39 -15.78 -0.80
N LEU A 130 3.32 -15.47 -2.09
CA LEU A 130 2.08 -15.24 -2.85
C LEU A 130 1.88 -16.30 -3.94
N PHE A 131 0.65 -16.41 -4.45
CA PHE A 131 0.42 -17.17 -5.68
C PHE A 131 0.74 -16.27 -6.87
N ASN A 132 1.30 -16.85 -7.93
CA ASN A 132 1.50 -16.12 -9.18
C ASN A 132 0.16 -15.85 -9.89
N ASP A 133 0.16 -14.87 -10.79
CA ASP A 133 -1.05 -14.43 -11.48
C ASP A 133 -1.67 -15.54 -12.34
N LEU A 134 -0.85 -16.47 -12.87
CA LEU A 134 -1.34 -17.62 -13.65
C LEU A 134 -2.22 -18.55 -12.80
N ARG A 135 -1.79 -18.86 -11.57
CA ARG A 135 -2.57 -19.69 -10.65
C ARG A 135 -3.83 -19.00 -10.16
N MET A 136 -3.79 -17.67 -10.03
CA MET A 136 -4.92 -16.88 -9.56
C MET A 136 -5.90 -16.47 -10.67
N LYS A 137 -5.55 -16.69 -11.94
CA LYS A 137 -6.38 -16.35 -13.11
C LYS A 137 -7.85 -16.78 -12.99
N PRO A 138 -8.20 -17.98 -12.48
CA PRO A 138 -9.61 -18.36 -12.30
C PRO A 138 -10.35 -17.46 -11.30
N ILE A 139 -9.67 -17.04 -10.23
CA ILE A 139 -10.22 -16.14 -9.20
C ILE A 139 -10.35 -14.72 -9.75
N TYR A 140 -9.33 -14.23 -10.46
CA TYR A 140 -9.35 -12.88 -11.04
C TYR A 140 -10.37 -12.70 -12.17
N LYS A 141 -10.82 -13.80 -12.78
CA LYS A 141 -11.87 -13.79 -13.80
C LYS A 141 -13.28 -13.94 -13.24
N ASN A 142 -13.43 -14.20 -11.95
CA ASN A 142 -14.73 -14.27 -11.31
C ASN A 142 -15.36 -12.86 -11.28
N SER A 143 -16.61 -12.75 -11.70
CA SER A 143 -17.33 -11.47 -11.82
C SER A 143 -17.45 -10.71 -10.49
N ASP A 144 -17.68 -11.42 -9.39
CA ASP A 144 -17.82 -10.82 -8.06
C ASP A 144 -16.48 -10.28 -7.56
N VAL A 145 -15.39 -10.97 -7.88
CA VAL A 145 -14.02 -10.52 -7.59
C VAL A 145 -13.68 -9.27 -8.40
N ILE A 146 -13.98 -9.25 -9.71
CA ILE A 146 -13.77 -8.08 -10.58
C ILE A 146 -14.55 -6.87 -10.06
N PHE A 147 -15.85 -7.06 -9.79
CA PHE A 147 -16.70 -6.02 -9.23
C PHE A 147 -16.15 -5.46 -7.92
N THR A 148 -15.68 -6.35 -7.04
CA THR A 148 -15.07 -5.96 -5.76
C THR A 148 -13.78 -5.17 -5.97
N ILE A 149 -12.91 -5.60 -6.89
CA ILE A 149 -11.66 -4.89 -7.22
C ILE A 149 -11.96 -3.47 -7.71
N ASP A 150 -12.93 -3.31 -8.62
CA ASP A 150 -13.29 -1.99 -9.16
C ASP A 150 -13.87 -1.07 -8.08
N LYS A 151 -14.71 -1.62 -7.20
CA LYS A 151 -15.25 -0.89 -6.05
C LYS A 151 -14.13 -0.47 -5.09
N CYS A 152 -13.24 -1.40 -4.74
CA CYS A 152 -12.08 -1.12 -3.89
C CYS A 152 -11.19 -0.05 -4.51
N LYS A 153 -10.95 -0.09 -5.83
CA LYS A 153 -10.15 0.91 -6.52
C LYS A 153 -10.72 2.32 -6.37
N LYS A 154 -12.01 2.49 -6.59
CA LYS A 154 -12.69 3.79 -6.38
C LYS A 154 -12.57 4.27 -4.94
N LEU A 155 -12.81 3.39 -3.97
CA LEU A 155 -12.74 3.73 -2.54
C LEU A 155 -11.32 4.08 -2.09
N PHE A 156 -10.31 3.31 -2.50
CA PHE A 156 -8.92 3.58 -2.16
C PHE A 156 -8.42 4.90 -2.76
N ILE A 157 -8.77 5.18 -4.02
CA ILE A 157 -8.41 6.46 -4.65
C ILE A 157 -9.11 7.62 -3.94
N ALA A 158 -10.40 7.50 -3.62
CA ALA A 158 -11.13 8.53 -2.90
C ALA A 158 -10.53 8.80 -1.51
N TRP A 159 -10.28 7.73 -0.74
CA TRP A 159 -9.64 7.81 0.57
C TRP A 159 -8.23 8.41 0.49
N ALA A 160 -7.39 7.96 -0.44
CA ALA A 160 -6.03 8.46 -0.58
C ALA A 160 -6.01 9.94 -0.97
N ASN A 161 -6.93 10.38 -1.84
CA ASN A 161 -7.07 11.79 -2.19
C ASN A 161 -7.49 12.64 -1.00
N GLU A 162 -8.47 12.17 -0.24
CA GLU A 162 -8.97 12.84 0.96
C GLU A 162 -7.88 12.94 2.03
N TYR A 163 -7.11 11.88 2.20
CA TYR A 163 -5.98 11.83 3.12
C TYR A 163 -4.86 12.80 2.74
N ILE A 164 -4.48 12.85 1.46
CA ILE A 164 -3.46 13.78 0.97
C ILE A 164 -3.91 15.23 1.14
N ASN A 165 -5.18 15.56 0.87
CA ASN A 165 -5.69 16.92 1.10
C ASN A 165 -5.49 17.36 2.57
N ARG A 166 -5.80 16.49 3.53
CA ARG A 166 -5.57 16.78 4.96
C ARG A 166 -4.09 16.96 5.28
N LEU A 167 -3.21 16.22 4.62
CA LEU A 167 -1.76 16.38 4.79
C LEU A 167 -1.26 17.70 4.19
N ASP A 168 -1.74 18.08 3.01
CA ASP A 168 -1.41 19.34 2.35
C ASP A 168 -1.88 20.55 3.19
N GLU A 169 -3.10 20.49 3.73
CA GLU A 169 -3.63 21.49 4.68
C GLU A 169 -2.71 21.62 5.91
N THR A 170 -2.29 20.49 6.48
CA THR A 170 -1.42 20.47 7.66
C THR A 170 -0.02 21.01 7.38
N ALA A 171 0.48 20.79 6.16
CA ALA A 171 1.78 21.28 5.72
C ALA A 171 1.75 22.75 5.27
N GLY A 172 0.57 23.39 5.22
CA GLY A 172 0.41 24.72 4.63
C GLY A 172 0.67 24.75 3.12
N LEU A 173 0.55 23.60 2.46
CA LEU A 173 0.78 23.41 1.02
C LEU A 173 -0.51 23.51 0.19
N THR A 174 -1.64 23.86 0.81
CA THR A 174 -2.94 24.07 0.12
C THR A 174 -2.74 25.02 -1.06
N ARG A 175 -2.86 24.45 -2.27
CA ARG A 175 -2.91 25.17 -3.54
C ARG A 175 -4.32 25.59 -3.86
#